data_AF-A0A2V5YX32-F1
#
_entry.id   AF-A0A2V5YX32-F1
#
_cell.length_a   1.000
_cell.length_b   1.000
_cell.length_c   1.000
_cell.angle_alpha   90.00
_cell.angle_beta   90.00
_cell.angle_gamma   90.00
#
_symmetry.space_group_name_H-M   'P 1'
#
loop_
_entity.id
_entity.type
_entity.pdbx_description
1 polymer ?
#
loop_
_entity_poly.entity_id
_entity_poly.type
_entity_poly.pdbx_seq_one_letter_code
_entity_poly.pdbx_strand_id
1 'polypeptide(L)'
;MVESLHSYIRFAIQTITIQRFHVGKPFVIRMPSFLLAAIVATSVQSADNISVLGNKPRWDVLERYQQTITHDEFLHLIDDVYCTHGFAADLIDVNDDHARILMSRQAQKFFTLRFATDDAARKPVPRLWRPAKCLPATMLEKPLSGLKVALDPGHLGGNWAKMEERWFQVGDTKPVQEGDLTLQVARLLAPRLRQLGAKVSYVRNSDEPTTAKRPDDFRELSKKILIKNGVPQPRAEVLDSSDPAKEQTIRWQSEILFYRYSEIRRRAVRVNFKLHPDLVLCLHLNAEGWGDPKNPTLTDTDHLHLLVNGSYLAEEMEFDDERFEMIRRLLSRAFDEELPLADSVALAMARETGLPPYQYPTTNSTTKVGTSGYVYAQQRCLRSDPGR
;
A
#
# COMPACT_ATOMS: atom_id res chain seq x y z
N MET A 1 -28.35 -15.60 8.06
CA MET A 1 -28.07 -15.76 6.62
C MET A 1 -26.63 -16.21 6.46
N VAL A 2 -26.33 -17.38 7.05
CA VAL A 2 -24.99 -17.95 7.20
C VAL A 2 -25.11 -19.32 6.54
N GLU A 3 -24.82 -19.40 5.24
CA GLU A 3 -24.58 -20.66 4.51
C GLU A 3 -24.23 -20.47 3.02
N SER A 4 -24.34 -19.27 2.44
CA SER A 4 -24.11 -19.09 0.99
C SER A 4 -22.66 -18.81 0.55
N LEU A 5 -21.69 -18.61 1.45
CA LEU A 5 -20.34 -18.18 1.06
C LEU A 5 -19.33 -19.33 0.87
N HIS A 6 -19.66 -20.56 1.28
CA HIS A 6 -18.75 -21.71 1.19
C HIS A 6 -18.79 -22.48 -0.14
N SER A 7 -19.67 -22.10 -1.09
CA SER A 7 -19.84 -22.83 -2.35
C SER A 7 -18.96 -22.33 -3.51
N TYR A 8 -18.33 -21.16 -3.42
CA TYR A 8 -17.63 -20.56 -4.57
C TYR A 8 -16.16 -20.97 -4.73
N ILE A 9 -15.56 -21.63 -3.73
CA ILE A 9 -14.13 -21.97 -3.72
C ILE A 9 -13.83 -23.38 -4.28
N ARG A 10 -14.83 -24.23 -4.56
CA ARG A 10 -14.60 -25.62 -5.01
C ARG A 10 -14.76 -25.93 -6.51
N PHE A 11 -15.09 -24.97 -7.38
CA PHE A 11 -15.38 -25.28 -8.79
C PHE A 11 -14.23 -25.06 -9.80
N ALA A 12 -13.02 -24.71 -9.35
CA ALA A 12 -11.90 -24.40 -10.25
C ALA A 12 -10.84 -25.52 -10.39
N ILE A 13 -11.11 -26.74 -9.92
CA ILE A 13 -10.19 -27.89 -10.08
C ILE A 13 -11.00 -29.11 -10.50
N GLN A 14 -10.77 -29.56 -11.75
CA GLN A 14 -11.30 -30.73 -12.51
C GLN A 14 -12.02 -30.20 -13.77
N THR A 15 -11.48 -30.24 -14.99
CA THR A 15 -11.09 -31.44 -15.74
C THR A 15 -10.46 -30.95 -17.06
N ILE A 16 -9.21 -31.29 -17.37
CA ILE A 16 -8.66 -31.15 -18.73
C ILE A 16 -8.55 -32.55 -19.31
N THR A 17 -9.53 -32.93 -20.13
CA THR A 17 -9.49 -34.16 -20.93
C THR A 17 -8.78 -33.86 -22.25
N ILE A 18 -7.68 -34.56 -22.47
CA ILE A 18 -6.85 -34.52 -23.68
C ILE A 18 -7.63 -35.11 -24.86
N GLN A 19 -7.91 -34.33 -25.90
CA GLN A 19 -8.28 -34.86 -27.21
C GLN A 19 -7.07 -34.79 -28.16
N ARG A 20 -6.61 -35.98 -28.58
CA ARG A 20 -5.56 -36.21 -29.57
C ARG A 20 -6.07 -35.85 -30.97
N PHE A 21 -5.40 -34.93 -31.66
CA PHE A 21 -5.58 -34.75 -33.10
C PHE A 21 -4.62 -35.65 -33.89
N HIS A 22 -5.17 -36.33 -34.91
CA HIS A 22 -4.47 -37.19 -35.85
C HIS A 22 -3.59 -36.39 -36.83
N VAL A 23 -2.37 -36.86 -37.05
CA VAL A 23 -1.40 -36.34 -38.00
C VAL A 23 -1.60 -37.00 -39.37
N GLY A 24 -1.90 -36.20 -40.40
CA GLY A 24 -1.83 -36.59 -41.82
C GLY A 24 -0.44 -36.33 -42.40
N LYS A 25 0.01 -37.21 -43.31
CA LYS A 25 1.35 -37.33 -43.91
C LYS A 25 1.79 -36.15 -44.82
N PRO A 26 3.10 -35.99 -45.10
CA PRO A 26 3.69 -34.77 -45.65
C PRO A 26 3.65 -34.74 -47.18
N PHE A 27 3.50 -33.53 -47.75
CA PHE A 27 3.76 -33.26 -49.16
C PHE A 27 5.07 -32.46 -49.28
N VAL A 28 6.04 -33.02 -49.99
CA VAL A 28 7.36 -32.43 -50.21
C VAL A 28 7.34 -31.67 -51.53
N ILE A 29 7.60 -30.36 -51.49
CA ILE A 29 7.97 -29.58 -52.68
C ILE A 29 9.32 -28.91 -52.38
N ARG A 30 10.33 -29.29 -53.16
CA ARG A 30 11.63 -28.60 -53.27
C ARG A 30 11.48 -27.42 -54.22
N MET A 31 11.98 -26.24 -53.85
CA MET A 31 12.57 -25.20 -54.73
C MET A 31 13.19 -24.06 -53.86
N PRO A 32 14.06 -23.20 -54.42
CA PRO A 32 15.40 -22.96 -53.88
C PRO A 32 15.57 -21.71 -53.00
N SER A 33 16.68 -21.72 -52.27
CA SER A 33 17.28 -20.65 -51.48
C SER A 33 17.31 -19.31 -52.22
N PHE A 34 16.73 -18.26 -51.63
CA PHE A 34 17.27 -16.89 -51.54
C PHE A 34 16.26 -16.01 -50.79
N LEU A 35 16.47 -15.83 -49.49
CA LEU A 35 15.95 -14.68 -48.74
C LEU A 35 16.72 -14.60 -47.42
N LEU A 36 17.69 -13.68 -47.40
CA LEU A 36 18.38 -13.25 -46.20
C LEU A 36 17.36 -12.50 -45.33
N ALA A 37 16.66 -13.24 -44.45
CA ALA A 37 15.81 -12.63 -43.45
C ALA A 37 16.71 -11.95 -42.41
N ALA A 38 16.78 -10.61 -42.47
CA ALA A 38 17.27 -9.82 -41.36
C ALA A 38 16.32 -10.06 -40.18
N ILE A 39 16.71 -10.95 -39.27
CA ILE A 39 16.06 -11.10 -37.98
C ILE A 39 16.42 -9.85 -37.18
N VAL A 40 15.58 -8.82 -37.30
CA VAL A 40 15.49 -7.82 -36.25
C VAL A 40 14.98 -8.58 -35.05
N ALA A 41 15.90 -8.94 -34.13
CA ALA A 41 15.55 -9.37 -32.81
C ALA A 41 14.84 -8.20 -32.13
N THR A 42 13.53 -8.10 -32.33
CA THR A 42 12.68 -7.32 -31.44
C THR A 42 12.82 -8.00 -30.09
N SER A 43 13.64 -7.42 -29.22
CA SER A 43 13.63 -7.81 -27.81
C SER A 43 12.20 -7.61 -27.34
N VAL A 44 11.44 -8.71 -27.20
CA VAL A 44 10.17 -8.69 -26.50
C VAL A 44 10.53 -8.25 -25.09
N GLN A 45 10.34 -6.98 -24.82
CA GLN A 45 10.63 -6.41 -23.53
C GLN A 45 9.59 -7.01 -22.59
N SER A 46 10.05 -7.96 -21.77
CA SER A 46 9.24 -8.61 -20.75
C SER A 46 8.44 -7.56 -19.98
N ALA A 47 7.13 -7.77 -19.85
CA ALA A 47 6.29 -6.84 -19.11
C ALA A 47 6.54 -7.07 -17.61
N ASP A 48 6.79 -6.00 -16.88
CA ASP A 48 6.90 -6.05 -15.42
C ASP A 48 5.52 -6.41 -14.84
N ASN A 49 5.47 -7.24 -13.79
CA ASN A 49 4.24 -7.57 -13.08
C ASN A 49 3.91 -6.45 -12.09
N ILE A 50 3.25 -5.39 -12.59
CA ILE A 50 3.02 -4.16 -11.85
C ILE A 50 1.62 -4.15 -11.22
N SER A 51 1.52 -3.67 -9.99
CA SER A 51 0.26 -3.45 -9.30
C SER A 51 -0.61 -2.41 -10.02
N VAL A 52 -1.89 -2.31 -9.65
CA VAL A 52 -2.82 -1.38 -10.30
C VAL A 52 -2.36 0.08 -10.11
N LEU A 53 -2.23 0.80 -11.24
CA LEU A 53 -1.62 2.13 -11.33
C LEU A 53 -0.20 2.22 -10.74
N GLY A 54 0.49 1.09 -10.61
CA GLY A 54 1.87 0.98 -10.17
C GLY A 54 2.86 1.65 -11.12
N ASN A 55 4.01 2.02 -10.58
CA ASN A 55 5.11 2.55 -11.37
C ASN A 55 6.09 1.43 -11.66
N LYS A 56 6.72 1.50 -12.83
CA LYS A 56 7.85 0.62 -13.14
C LYS A 56 8.96 0.78 -12.07
N PRO A 57 9.40 -0.31 -11.43
CA PRO A 57 10.42 -0.23 -10.40
C PRO A 57 11.75 0.25 -10.96
N ARG A 58 12.41 1.13 -10.20
CA ARG A 58 13.72 1.70 -10.52
C ARG A 58 14.80 0.97 -9.72
N TRP A 59 15.00 -0.30 -10.04
CA TRP A 59 15.94 -1.18 -9.33
C TRP A 59 17.36 -0.62 -9.22
N ASP A 60 17.79 0.19 -10.19
CA ASP A 60 19.07 0.91 -10.18
C ASP A 60 19.25 1.83 -8.97
N VAL A 61 18.15 2.33 -8.39
CA VAL A 61 18.17 3.14 -7.16
C VAL A 61 18.72 2.35 -5.97
N LEU A 62 18.52 1.04 -5.93
CA LEU A 62 18.95 0.19 -4.82
C LEU A 62 20.48 0.03 -4.75
N GLU A 63 21.21 0.31 -5.83
CA GLU A 63 22.68 0.27 -5.84
C GLU A 63 23.32 1.21 -4.81
N ARG A 64 22.60 2.27 -4.41
CA ARG A 64 23.07 3.19 -3.37
C ARG A 64 23.06 2.58 -1.96
N TYR A 65 22.39 1.44 -1.77
CA TYR A 65 22.27 0.74 -0.49
C TYR A 65 23.20 -0.48 -0.38
N GLN A 66 24.11 -0.68 -1.34
CA GLN A 66 25.08 -1.76 -1.27
C GLN A 66 25.94 -1.62 -0.01
N GLN A 67 26.03 -2.70 0.78
CA GLN A 67 26.81 -2.76 2.01
C GLN A 67 26.36 -1.76 3.09
N THR A 68 25.09 -1.33 3.10
CA THR A 68 24.54 -0.49 4.19
C THR A 68 23.87 -1.29 5.30
N ILE A 69 23.78 -2.61 5.13
CA ILE A 69 23.04 -3.56 5.96
C ILE A 69 23.86 -4.84 6.12
N THR A 70 23.84 -5.43 7.32
CA THR A 70 24.41 -6.77 7.56
C THR A 70 23.40 -7.86 7.21
N HIS A 71 23.88 -9.09 7.02
CA HIS A 71 23.04 -10.27 6.80
C HIS A 71 21.93 -10.41 7.86
N ASP A 72 22.31 -10.43 9.14
CA ASP A 72 21.36 -10.68 10.24
C ASP A 72 20.32 -9.57 10.38
N GLU A 73 20.72 -8.32 10.13
CA GLU A 73 19.79 -7.19 10.14
C GLU A 73 18.84 -7.23 8.92
N PHE A 74 19.29 -7.75 7.77
CA PHE A 74 18.39 -8.00 6.64
C PHE A 74 17.35 -9.05 6.98
N LEU A 75 17.78 -10.19 7.53
CA LEU A 75 16.88 -11.29 7.94
C LEU A 75 15.87 -10.83 8.99
N HIS A 76 16.33 -10.14 10.05
CA HIS A 76 15.42 -9.61 11.06
C HIS A 76 14.34 -8.70 10.44
N LEU A 77 14.73 -7.75 9.59
CA LEU A 77 13.75 -6.84 8.99
C LEU A 77 12.81 -7.56 8.01
N ILE A 78 13.32 -8.45 7.16
CA ILE A 78 12.46 -9.12 6.19
C ILE A 78 11.49 -10.09 6.86
N ASP A 79 11.95 -10.89 7.82
CA ASP A 79 11.14 -11.95 8.43
C ASP A 79 10.29 -11.45 9.59
N ASP A 80 10.80 -10.56 10.44
CA ASP A 80 10.11 -10.15 11.67
C ASP A 80 9.32 -8.84 11.53
N VAL A 81 9.53 -8.08 10.45
CA VAL A 81 8.91 -6.76 10.26
C VAL A 81 8.11 -6.69 8.96
N TYR A 82 8.77 -6.93 7.82
CA TYR A 82 8.15 -6.65 6.53
C TYR A 82 7.35 -7.82 5.96
N CYS A 83 7.72 -9.06 6.24
CA CYS A 83 7.06 -10.25 5.71
C CYS A 83 6.82 -11.32 6.79
N THR A 84 6.22 -10.91 7.90
CA THR A 84 5.93 -11.73 9.10
C THR A 84 5.06 -12.97 8.87
N HIS A 85 4.41 -13.06 7.71
CA HIS A 85 3.61 -14.22 7.31
C HIS A 85 4.27 -15.03 6.17
N GLY A 86 5.53 -14.73 5.85
CA GLY A 86 6.30 -15.36 4.79
C GLY A 86 5.96 -14.85 3.39
N PHE A 87 6.75 -15.30 2.42
CA PHE A 87 6.61 -15.05 1.00
C PHE A 87 7.22 -16.23 0.21
N ALA A 88 7.02 -16.28 -1.11
CA ALA A 88 7.59 -17.34 -1.93
C ALA A 88 9.13 -17.25 -1.97
N ALA A 89 9.81 -18.34 -1.64
CA ALA A 89 11.27 -18.38 -1.47
C ALA A 89 12.09 -17.98 -2.72
N ASP A 90 11.48 -18.03 -3.90
CA ASP A 90 12.14 -17.63 -5.15
C ASP A 90 12.12 -16.11 -5.40
N LEU A 91 11.35 -15.35 -4.60
CA LEU A 91 11.29 -13.89 -4.69
C LEU A 91 12.53 -13.23 -4.10
N ILE A 92 13.04 -13.76 -2.98
CA ILE A 92 14.22 -13.27 -2.29
C ILE A 92 14.99 -14.47 -1.75
N ASP A 93 16.21 -14.66 -2.26
CA ASP A 93 17.13 -15.71 -1.85
C ASP A 93 18.29 -15.08 -1.06
N VAL A 94 18.37 -15.37 0.24
CA VAL A 94 19.34 -14.76 1.17
C VAL A 94 20.50 -15.73 1.39
N ASN A 95 21.71 -15.27 1.06
CA ASN A 95 22.99 -15.96 1.22
C ASN A 95 23.86 -15.20 2.24
N ASP A 96 24.95 -15.81 2.72
CA ASP A 96 25.79 -15.24 3.79
C ASP A 96 26.25 -13.79 3.55
N ASP A 97 26.63 -13.44 2.31
CA ASP A 97 27.19 -12.13 1.96
C ASP A 97 26.29 -11.27 1.05
N HIS A 98 25.15 -11.81 0.60
CA HIS A 98 24.22 -11.10 -0.27
C HIS A 98 22.80 -11.65 -0.28
N ALA A 99 21.83 -10.82 -0.67
CA ALA A 99 20.50 -11.27 -1.08
C ALA A 99 20.31 -11.10 -2.59
N ARG A 100 19.70 -12.11 -3.23
CA ARG A 100 19.21 -12.04 -4.62
C ARG A 100 17.72 -11.79 -4.61
N ILE A 101 17.32 -10.64 -5.13
CA ILE A 101 15.92 -10.19 -5.17
C ILE A 101 15.41 -10.28 -6.60
N LEU A 102 14.31 -11.00 -6.82
CA LEU A 102 13.69 -11.14 -8.12
C LEU A 102 13.16 -9.79 -8.61
N MET A 103 13.64 -9.32 -9.76
CA MET A 103 13.19 -8.07 -10.38
C MET A 103 11.99 -8.27 -11.28
N SER A 104 11.96 -9.40 -11.99
CA SER A 104 10.90 -9.79 -12.92
C SER A 104 10.93 -11.30 -13.10
N ARG A 105 9.80 -11.95 -12.77
CA ARG A 105 9.61 -13.40 -12.91
C ARG A 105 9.71 -13.84 -14.36
N GLN A 106 9.10 -13.10 -15.28
CA GLN A 106 9.11 -13.44 -16.70
C GLN A 106 10.52 -13.29 -17.31
N ALA A 107 11.28 -12.26 -16.91
CA ALA A 107 12.62 -12.04 -17.43
C ALA A 107 13.71 -12.87 -16.70
N GLN A 108 13.37 -13.52 -15.57
CA GLN A 108 14.33 -14.18 -14.67
C GLN A 108 15.53 -13.28 -14.32
N LYS A 109 15.23 -12.00 -14.06
CA LYS A 109 16.23 -11.00 -13.69
C LYS A 109 16.24 -10.78 -12.19
N PHE A 110 17.43 -10.63 -11.63
CA PHE A 110 17.64 -10.47 -10.20
C PHE A 110 18.53 -9.26 -9.90
N PHE A 111 18.20 -8.56 -8.83
CA PHE A 111 19.07 -7.57 -8.20
C PHE A 111 19.87 -8.26 -7.10
N THR A 112 21.18 -7.97 -7.02
CA THR A 112 22.04 -8.52 -5.97
C THR A 112 22.38 -7.42 -4.97
N LEU A 113 21.87 -7.55 -3.75
CA LEU A 113 22.19 -6.68 -2.63
C LEU A 113 23.32 -7.32 -1.82
N ARG A 114 24.51 -6.72 -1.81
CA ARG A 114 25.65 -7.15 -1.00
C ARG A 114 25.52 -6.61 0.42
N PHE A 115 25.80 -7.46 1.39
CA PHE A 115 25.81 -7.10 2.79
C PHE A 115 27.14 -6.48 3.21
N ALA A 116 27.10 -5.70 4.28
CA ALA A 116 28.29 -5.35 5.05
C ALA A 116 28.74 -6.59 5.82
N THR A 117 30.06 -6.77 5.95
CA THR A 117 30.63 -7.91 6.69
C THR A 117 30.31 -7.86 8.18
N ASP A 118 30.20 -6.64 8.71
CA ASP A 118 29.91 -6.34 10.11
C ASP A 118 29.43 -4.89 10.24
N ASP A 119 29.12 -4.49 11.47
CA ASP A 119 28.63 -3.16 11.81
C ASP A 119 29.63 -2.04 11.54
N ALA A 120 30.93 -2.31 11.71
CA ALA A 120 31.98 -1.33 11.48
C ALA A 120 32.20 -1.08 9.98
N ALA A 121 31.94 -2.08 9.14
CA ALA A 121 32.04 -2.01 7.68
C ALA A 121 30.79 -1.41 7.00
N ARG A 122 29.70 -1.13 7.74
CA ARG A 122 28.46 -0.59 7.16
C ARG A 122 28.70 0.79 6.52
N LYS A 123 28.26 0.93 5.27
CA LYS A 123 28.19 2.23 4.61
C LYS A 123 27.03 3.08 5.14
N PRO A 124 27.11 4.42 5.05
CA PRO A 124 26.00 5.29 5.40
C PRO A 124 24.75 4.99 4.56
N VAL A 125 23.61 4.80 5.21
CA VAL A 125 22.32 4.59 4.55
C VAL A 125 21.85 5.89 3.87
N PRO A 126 21.64 5.89 2.54
CA PRO A 126 21.02 7.01 1.84
C PRO A 126 19.57 7.21 2.32
N ARG A 127 19.19 8.45 2.66
CA ARG A 127 17.83 8.78 3.09
C ARG A 127 17.29 10.03 2.40
N LEU A 128 15.97 10.05 2.22
CA LEU A 128 15.21 11.24 1.80
C LEU A 128 14.63 12.02 2.98
N TRP A 129 14.88 11.52 4.20
CA TRP A 129 14.41 12.03 5.49
C TRP A 129 15.59 12.02 6.47
N ARG A 130 15.48 12.74 7.59
CA ARG A 130 16.53 12.80 8.62
C ARG A 130 16.12 11.99 9.86
N PRO A 131 17.00 11.12 10.39
CA PRO A 131 16.74 10.43 11.66
C PRO A 131 16.78 11.40 12.83
N ALA A 132 16.19 10.99 13.96
CA ALA A 132 16.10 11.84 15.15
C ALA A 132 17.47 12.36 15.60
N LYS A 133 18.52 11.53 15.50
CA LYS A 133 19.91 11.92 15.83
C LYS A 133 20.50 13.04 14.98
N CYS A 134 19.91 13.34 13.82
CA CYS A 134 20.34 14.42 12.94
C CYS A 134 19.57 15.73 13.19
N LEU A 135 18.62 15.73 14.14
CA LEU A 135 17.91 16.93 14.56
C LEU A 135 18.74 17.70 15.59
N PRO A 136 18.52 19.03 15.73
CA PRO A 136 19.12 19.81 16.80
C PRO A 136 18.80 19.23 18.18
N ALA A 137 19.66 19.51 19.15
CA ALA A 137 19.39 19.16 20.55
C ALA A 137 18.04 19.73 21.00
N THR A 138 17.27 18.94 21.73
CA THR A 138 15.94 19.31 22.22
C THR A 138 16.03 20.54 23.12
N MET A 139 15.28 21.58 22.78
CA MET A 139 15.11 22.77 23.62
C MET A 139 13.78 22.69 24.35
N LEU A 140 13.76 23.00 25.65
CA LEU A 140 12.57 22.86 26.50
C LEU A 140 11.34 23.59 25.93
N GLU A 141 11.51 24.81 25.44
CA GLU A 141 10.41 25.62 24.89
C GLU A 141 9.98 25.20 23.47
N LYS A 142 10.90 24.62 22.70
CA LYS A 142 10.69 24.22 21.30
C LYS A 142 11.25 22.83 21.05
N PRO A 143 10.65 21.79 21.65
CA PRO A 143 11.21 20.45 21.62
C PRO A 143 11.24 19.82 20.22
N LEU A 144 10.45 20.34 19.27
CA LEU A 144 10.39 19.88 17.89
C LEU A 144 11.17 20.79 16.92
N SER A 145 12.04 21.66 17.44
CA SER A 145 12.80 22.60 16.62
C SER A 145 13.56 21.91 15.48
N GLY A 146 13.26 22.32 14.25
CA GLY A 146 13.94 21.82 13.05
C GLY A 146 13.36 20.52 12.47
N LEU A 147 12.43 19.84 13.16
CA LEU A 147 11.71 18.69 12.62
C LEU A 147 10.75 19.13 11.50
N LYS A 148 10.78 18.45 10.35
CA LYS A 148 9.81 18.65 9.26
C LYS A 148 8.71 17.60 9.34
N VAL A 149 7.49 18.05 9.61
CA VAL A 149 6.31 17.18 9.67
C VAL A 149 5.41 17.46 8.48
N ALA A 150 4.99 16.43 7.76
CA ALA A 150 3.89 16.50 6.82
C ALA A 150 2.65 15.87 7.44
N LEU A 151 1.55 16.62 7.49
CA LEU A 151 0.25 16.09 7.88
C LEU A 151 -0.47 15.60 6.63
N ASP A 152 -0.88 14.33 6.63
CA ASP A 152 -1.72 13.74 5.59
C ASP A 152 -3.10 13.39 6.18
N PRO A 153 -4.08 14.30 6.05
CA PRO A 153 -5.45 14.00 6.43
C PRO A 153 -6.02 12.93 5.49
N GLY A 154 -6.34 11.74 6.01
CA GLY A 154 -6.93 10.63 5.26
C GLY A 154 -8.22 11.00 4.55
N HIS A 155 -8.55 10.31 3.46
CA HIS A 155 -9.76 10.54 2.64
C HIS A 155 -9.85 11.96 2.06
N LEU A 156 -10.92 12.30 1.34
CA LEU A 156 -11.14 13.63 0.75
C LEU A 156 -12.18 14.43 1.54
N GLY A 157 -13.33 13.82 1.85
CA GLY A 157 -14.43 14.50 2.53
C GLY A 157 -15.36 15.26 1.56
N GLY A 158 -16.14 16.22 2.08
CA GLY A 158 -17.05 17.06 1.31
C GLY A 158 -17.94 16.29 0.33
N ASN A 159 -17.93 16.70 -0.94
CA ASN A 159 -18.70 16.06 -2.02
C ASN A 159 -18.19 14.65 -2.39
N TRP A 160 -16.98 14.28 -1.96
CA TRP A 160 -16.36 12.99 -2.27
C TRP A 160 -16.68 11.91 -1.23
N ALA A 161 -17.08 12.30 -0.03
CA ALA A 161 -17.24 11.37 1.11
C ALA A 161 -18.23 10.22 0.81
N LYS A 162 -19.29 10.49 0.04
CA LYS A 162 -20.26 9.45 -0.37
C LYS A 162 -19.66 8.42 -1.32
N MET A 163 -18.84 8.86 -2.27
CA MET A 163 -18.13 7.99 -3.21
C MET A 163 -17.05 7.16 -2.51
N GLU A 164 -16.37 7.72 -1.52
CA GLU A 164 -15.38 6.99 -0.72
C GLU A 164 -16.02 5.98 0.26
N GLU A 165 -17.35 6.04 0.43
CA GLU A 165 -18.10 5.31 1.45
C GLU A 165 -17.56 5.56 2.88
N ARG A 166 -16.93 6.71 3.10
CA ARG A 166 -16.42 7.17 4.40
C ARG A 166 -17.30 8.28 4.97
N TRP A 167 -18.60 7.99 4.98
CA TRP A 167 -19.62 8.89 5.48
C TRP A 167 -20.77 8.13 6.12
N PHE A 168 -21.44 8.74 7.08
CA PHE A 168 -22.74 8.29 7.54
C PHE A 168 -23.58 9.45 8.09
N GLN A 169 -24.89 9.21 8.23
CA GLN A 169 -25.83 10.19 8.76
C GLN A 169 -26.97 9.44 9.47
N VAL A 170 -27.38 9.93 10.64
CA VAL A 170 -28.52 9.41 11.40
C VAL A 170 -29.63 10.44 11.38
N GLY A 171 -30.79 10.11 10.80
CA GLY A 171 -31.89 11.04 10.61
C GLY A 171 -31.45 12.33 9.90
N ASP A 172 -31.90 13.48 10.39
CA ASP A 172 -31.60 14.80 9.82
C ASP A 172 -30.34 15.46 10.42
N THR A 173 -29.47 14.69 11.09
CA THR A 173 -28.22 15.22 11.67
C THR A 173 -27.22 15.63 10.59
N LYS A 174 -26.20 16.42 10.96
CA LYS A 174 -25.10 16.72 10.05
C LYS A 174 -24.35 15.41 9.72
N PRO A 175 -24.06 15.12 8.44
CA PRO A 175 -23.32 13.91 8.09
C PRO A 175 -21.92 13.93 8.71
N VAL A 176 -21.51 12.77 9.20
CA VAL A 176 -20.13 12.49 9.62
C VAL A 176 -19.35 12.07 8.39
N GLN A 177 -18.24 12.74 8.12
CA GLN A 177 -17.39 12.50 6.96
C GLN A 177 -15.94 12.41 7.43
N GLU A 178 -15.30 11.25 7.26
CA GLU A 178 -13.95 11.02 7.80
C GLU A 178 -12.96 12.05 7.23
N GLY A 179 -13.01 12.31 5.91
CA GLY A 179 -12.11 13.25 5.25
C GLY A 179 -12.23 14.70 5.74
N ASP A 180 -13.40 15.12 6.21
CA ASP A 180 -13.59 16.45 6.81
C ASP A 180 -13.01 16.49 8.22
N LEU A 181 -13.26 15.45 9.01
CA LEU A 181 -12.78 15.33 10.38
C LEU A 181 -11.25 15.26 10.44
N THR A 182 -10.62 14.44 9.59
CA THR A 182 -9.15 14.35 9.54
C THR A 182 -8.52 15.69 9.13
N LEU A 183 -9.14 16.42 8.20
CA LEU A 183 -8.69 17.74 7.78
C LEU A 183 -8.82 18.76 8.92
N GLN A 184 -9.91 18.71 9.68
CA GLN A 184 -10.09 19.54 10.87
C GLN A 184 -9.03 19.23 11.94
N VAL A 185 -8.78 17.95 12.23
CA VAL A 185 -7.72 17.53 13.17
C VAL A 185 -6.36 18.04 12.71
N ALA A 186 -6.03 17.93 11.41
CA ALA A 186 -4.77 18.44 10.89
C ALA A 186 -4.62 19.96 11.07
N ARG A 187 -5.70 20.71 10.85
CA ARG A 187 -5.72 22.18 11.03
C ARG A 187 -5.57 22.59 12.50
N LEU A 188 -6.03 21.77 13.44
CA LEU A 188 -5.82 21.98 14.88
C LEU A 188 -4.40 21.56 15.32
N LEU A 189 -3.87 20.48 14.75
CA LEU A 189 -2.57 19.92 15.09
C LEU A 189 -1.42 20.80 14.58
N ALA A 190 -1.52 21.32 13.36
CA ALA A 190 -0.47 22.11 12.74
C ALA A 190 0.00 23.33 13.56
N PRO A 191 -0.87 24.23 14.09
CA PRO A 191 -0.41 25.35 14.91
C PRO A 191 0.26 24.88 16.21
N ARG A 192 -0.22 23.80 16.84
CA ARG A 192 0.39 23.25 18.06
C ARG A 192 1.79 22.69 17.79
N LEU A 193 1.97 21.93 16.72
CA LEU A 193 3.28 21.44 16.30
C LEU A 193 4.24 22.58 15.95
N ARG A 194 3.75 23.64 15.28
CA ARG A 194 4.55 24.84 14.98
C ARG A 194 4.97 25.60 16.24
N GLN A 195 4.08 25.71 17.22
CA GLN A 195 4.39 26.32 18.51
C GLN A 195 5.53 25.58 19.23
N LEU A 196 5.56 24.25 19.13
CA LEU A 196 6.64 23.40 19.63
C LEU A 196 7.92 23.43 18.77
N GLY A 197 7.96 24.19 17.68
CA GLY A 197 9.15 24.41 16.83
C GLY A 197 9.21 23.60 15.53
N ALA A 198 8.22 22.76 15.24
CA ALA A 198 8.22 21.96 14.02
C ALA A 198 7.91 22.80 12.77
N LYS A 199 8.51 22.42 11.64
CA LYS A 199 8.14 22.91 10.30
C LYS A 199 7.03 22.03 9.76
N VAL A 200 5.79 22.52 9.78
CA VAL A 200 4.61 21.75 9.38
C VAL A 200 4.14 22.09 7.97
N SER A 201 4.02 21.07 7.13
CA SER A 201 3.42 21.13 5.80
C SER A 201 2.19 20.23 5.73
N TYR A 202 1.32 20.48 4.74
CA TYR A 202 0.15 19.67 4.47
C TYR A 202 0.32 18.90 3.16
N VAL A 203 0.04 17.60 3.19
CA VAL A 203 -0.09 16.78 1.98
C VAL A 203 -1.32 17.23 1.19
N ARG A 204 -2.44 17.44 1.90
CA ARG A 204 -3.62 18.20 1.42
C ARG A 204 -4.14 19.14 2.52
N ASN A 205 -4.76 20.25 2.12
CA ASN A 205 -5.32 21.24 3.06
C ASN A 205 -6.74 21.70 2.65
N SER A 206 -7.40 20.90 1.80
CA SER A 206 -8.77 21.08 1.31
C SER A 206 -9.41 19.70 1.15
N ASP A 207 -10.72 19.69 0.96
CA ASP A 207 -11.54 18.56 0.52
C ASP A 207 -11.38 18.25 -0.98
N GLU A 208 -10.73 19.13 -1.74
CA GLU A 208 -10.38 18.87 -3.15
C GLU A 208 -9.30 17.79 -3.33
N PRO A 209 -9.42 16.91 -4.35
CA PRO A 209 -8.42 15.90 -4.69
C PRO A 209 -7.08 16.51 -5.06
N THR A 210 -5.99 15.86 -4.63
CA THR A 210 -4.63 16.27 -5.02
C THR A 210 -4.24 15.75 -6.41
N THR A 211 -4.90 14.67 -6.87
CA THR A 211 -4.80 14.18 -8.24
C THR A 211 -5.59 15.03 -9.22
N ALA A 212 -5.02 15.22 -10.41
CA ALA A 212 -5.71 15.87 -11.53
C ALA A 212 -6.71 14.93 -12.22
N LYS A 213 -6.67 13.63 -11.90
CA LYS A 213 -7.56 12.61 -12.45
C LYS A 213 -8.93 12.62 -11.79
N ARG A 214 -9.93 12.09 -12.47
CA ARG A 214 -11.31 11.92 -12.01
C ARG A 214 -11.81 10.50 -12.37
N PRO A 215 -12.92 10.02 -11.79
CA PRO A 215 -13.44 8.68 -12.08
C PRO A 215 -13.58 8.39 -13.59
N ASP A 216 -14.00 9.38 -14.37
CA ASP A 216 -14.20 9.22 -15.81
C ASP A 216 -12.91 8.96 -16.60
N ASP A 217 -11.75 9.44 -16.11
CA ASP A 217 -10.44 9.13 -16.70
C ASP A 217 -10.10 7.63 -16.66
N PHE A 218 -10.77 6.86 -15.79
CA PHE A 218 -10.46 5.46 -15.55
C PHE A 218 -11.42 4.48 -16.23
N ARG A 219 -12.47 4.92 -16.92
CA ARG A 219 -13.53 4.02 -17.44
C ARG A 219 -13.00 2.87 -18.31
N GLU A 220 -12.08 3.19 -19.22
CA GLU A 220 -11.47 2.17 -20.09
C GLU A 220 -10.59 1.19 -19.33
N LEU A 221 -9.85 1.67 -18.31
CA LEU A 221 -9.05 0.80 -17.45
C LEU A 221 -9.96 -0.09 -16.58
N SER A 222 -11.00 0.49 -15.98
CA SER A 222 -12.02 -0.22 -15.19
C SER A 222 -12.63 -1.36 -15.99
N LYS A 223 -13.05 -1.11 -17.23
CA LYS A 223 -13.60 -2.14 -18.13
C LYS A 223 -12.61 -3.29 -18.35
N LYS A 224 -11.34 -2.98 -18.61
CA LYS A 224 -10.29 -4.00 -18.82
C LYS A 224 -10.05 -4.84 -17.57
N ILE A 225 -9.98 -4.20 -16.40
CA ILE A 225 -9.81 -4.89 -15.11
C ILE A 225 -11.00 -5.82 -14.84
N LEU A 226 -12.23 -5.33 -15.02
CA LEU A 226 -13.44 -6.14 -14.81
C LEU A 226 -13.50 -7.36 -15.73
N ILE A 227 -13.20 -7.19 -17.03
CA ILE A 227 -13.15 -8.30 -17.98
C ILE A 227 -12.08 -9.32 -17.58
N LYS A 228 -10.88 -8.85 -17.21
CA LYS A 228 -9.79 -9.72 -16.74
C LYS A 228 -10.19 -10.49 -15.47
N ASN A 229 -10.99 -9.88 -14.60
CA ASN A 229 -11.47 -10.47 -13.35
C ASN A 229 -12.76 -11.30 -13.52
N GLY A 230 -13.14 -11.66 -14.75
CA GLY A 230 -14.25 -12.59 -15.01
C GLY A 230 -15.62 -11.93 -15.20
N VAL A 231 -15.69 -10.62 -15.40
CA VAL A 231 -16.92 -9.90 -15.77
C VAL A 231 -16.86 -9.54 -17.26
N PRO A 232 -17.23 -10.46 -18.18
CA PRO A 232 -17.00 -10.29 -19.63
C PRO A 232 -17.80 -9.12 -20.24
N GLN A 233 -18.94 -8.78 -19.66
CA GLN A 233 -19.81 -7.68 -20.10
C GLN A 233 -20.13 -6.77 -18.90
N PRO A 234 -19.16 -5.94 -18.45
CA PRO A 234 -19.38 -5.08 -17.30
C PRO A 234 -20.39 -3.98 -17.63
N ARG A 235 -21.37 -3.77 -16.75
CA ARG A 235 -22.35 -2.68 -16.91
C ARG A 235 -21.66 -1.33 -16.70
N ALA A 236 -22.12 -0.31 -17.40
CA ALA A 236 -21.53 1.02 -17.32
C ALA A 236 -21.77 1.68 -15.95
N GLU A 237 -23.02 1.69 -15.49
CA GLU A 237 -23.47 2.49 -14.35
C GLU A 237 -24.11 1.63 -13.26
N VAL A 238 -23.99 2.08 -12.02
CA VAL A 238 -24.74 1.54 -10.86
C VAL A 238 -26.21 1.89 -11.03
N LEU A 239 -27.12 0.95 -10.76
CA LEU A 239 -28.56 1.22 -10.87
C LEU A 239 -29.05 2.14 -9.75
N ASP A 240 -28.76 1.74 -8.52
CA ASP A 240 -29.09 2.46 -7.29
C ASP A 240 -28.16 2.01 -6.15
N SER A 241 -28.32 2.60 -4.97
CA SER A 241 -27.48 2.31 -3.80
C SER A 241 -27.61 0.87 -3.26
N SER A 242 -28.66 0.14 -3.65
CA SER A 242 -28.92 -1.25 -3.26
C SER A 242 -28.54 -2.27 -4.33
N ASP A 243 -27.95 -1.84 -5.45
CA ASP A 243 -27.52 -2.71 -6.55
C ASP A 243 -26.52 -3.78 -6.04
N PRO A 244 -26.90 -5.07 -5.99
CA PRO A 244 -26.04 -6.14 -5.48
C PRO A 244 -24.83 -6.41 -6.37
N ALA A 245 -24.84 -5.91 -7.61
CA ALA A 245 -23.77 -6.03 -8.57
C ALA A 245 -23.03 -4.70 -8.80
N LYS A 246 -23.20 -3.70 -7.92
CA LYS A 246 -22.54 -2.38 -8.06
C LYS A 246 -21.02 -2.51 -8.28
N GLU A 247 -20.39 -3.46 -7.60
CA GLU A 247 -18.94 -3.69 -7.66
C GLU A 247 -18.44 -4.17 -9.03
N GLN A 248 -19.34 -4.72 -9.84
CA GLN A 248 -19.07 -5.22 -11.19
C GLN A 248 -19.29 -4.14 -12.27
N THR A 249 -19.62 -2.91 -11.87
CA THR A 249 -19.84 -1.81 -12.79
C THR A 249 -18.56 -1.03 -13.10
N ILE A 250 -18.49 -0.49 -14.31
CA ILE A 250 -17.39 0.38 -14.75
C ILE A 250 -17.33 1.61 -13.84
N ARG A 251 -18.49 2.21 -13.52
CA ARG A 251 -18.58 3.37 -12.64
C ARG A 251 -17.93 3.13 -11.28
N TRP A 252 -18.32 2.05 -10.60
CA TRP A 252 -17.77 1.70 -9.29
C TRP A 252 -16.25 1.51 -9.35
N GLN A 253 -15.75 0.71 -10.31
CA GLN A 253 -14.31 0.50 -10.40
C GLN A 253 -13.54 1.77 -10.76
N SER A 254 -14.14 2.66 -11.56
CA SER A 254 -13.57 3.96 -11.86
C SER A 254 -13.42 4.84 -10.60
N GLU A 255 -14.40 4.81 -9.71
CA GLU A 255 -14.35 5.51 -8.43
C GLU A 255 -13.25 4.92 -7.53
N ILE A 256 -13.17 3.58 -7.41
CA ILE A 256 -12.10 2.90 -6.67
C ILE A 256 -10.71 3.29 -7.18
N LEU A 257 -10.49 3.25 -8.51
CA LEU A 257 -9.22 3.64 -9.13
C LEU A 257 -8.86 5.10 -8.87
N PHE A 258 -9.87 5.97 -8.82
CA PHE A 258 -9.68 7.38 -8.52
C PHE A 258 -9.22 7.61 -7.07
N TYR A 259 -10.01 7.24 -6.07
CA TYR A 259 -9.72 7.64 -4.68
C TYR A 259 -8.75 6.70 -3.95
N ARG A 260 -8.76 5.38 -4.25
CA ARG A 260 -7.86 4.43 -3.59
C ARG A 260 -6.47 4.37 -4.23
N TYR A 261 -6.38 4.54 -5.55
CA TYR A 261 -5.11 4.38 -6.26
C TYR A 261 -4.54 5.73 -6.69
N SER A 262 -5.26 6.49 -7.53
CA SER A 262 -4.72 7.72 -8.11
C SER A 262 -4.45 8.78 -7.04
N GLU A 263 -5.40 9.02 -6.14
CA GLU A 263 -5.26 10.03 -5.09
C GLU A 263 -4.16 9.67 -4.08
N ILE A 264 -4.15 8.44 -3.54
CA ILE A 264 -3.13 8.00 -2.58
C ILE A 264 -1.73 8.04 -3.20
N ARG A 265 -1.56 7.55 -4.43
CA ARG A 265 -0.25 7.61 -5.12
C ARG A 265 0.18 9.06 -5.37
N ARG A 266 -0.75 9.97 -5.68
CA ARG A 266 -0.44 11.38 -5.87
C ARG A 266 0.04 12.05 -4.57
N ARG A 267 -0.57 11.70 -3.45
CA ARG A 267 -0.12 12.14 -2.12
C ARG A 267 1.29 11.65 -1.81
N ALA A 268 1.57 10.37 -2.06
CA ALA A 268 2.92 9.81 -1.91
C ALA A 268 3.95 10.54 -2.80
N VAL A 269 3.61 10.84 -4.06
CA VAL A 269 4.48 11.65 -4.94
C VAL A 269 4.76 13.03 -4.34
N ARG A 270 3.74 13.70 -3.78
CA ARG A 270 3.93 15.01 -3.14
C ARG A 270 4.86 14.92 -1.93
N VAL A 271 4.69 13.90 -1.08
CA VAL A 271 5.58 13.64 0.06
C VAL A 271 7.02 13.45 -0.42
N ASN A 272 7.21 12.51 -1.35
CA ASN A 272 8.52 12.03 -1.75
C ASN A 272 9.32 13.00 -2.64
N PHE A 273 8.65 13.86 -3.41
CA PHE A 273 9.31 14.73 -4.41
C PHE A 273 9.11 16.23 -4.21
N LYS A 274 8.27 16.64 -3.26
CA LYS A 274 8.00 18.07 -3.00
C LYS A 274 8.22 18.47 -1.55
N LEU A 275 7.68 17.69 -0.61
CA LEU A 275 7.71 18.06 0.80
C LEU A 275 9.01 17.65 1.49
N HIS A 276 9.52 16.45 1.18
CA HIS A 276 10.68 15.86 1.84
C HIS A 276 10.66 16.03 3.37
N PRO A 277 9.58 15.57 4.03
CA PRO A 277 9.47 15.66 5.48
C PRO A 277 10.38 14.63 6.15
N ASP A 278 10.67 14.85 7.43
CA ASP A 278 11.32 13.84 8.27
C ASP A 278 10.29 12.84 8.81
N LEU A 279 9.04 13.31 9.01
CA LEU A 279 7.92 12.52 9.50
C LEU A 279 6.64 12.83 8.72
N VAL A 280 5.91 11.79 8.33
CA VAL A 280 4.54 11.92 7.82
C VAL A 280 3.58 11.38 8.87
N LEU A 281 2.58 12.17 9.23
CA LEU A 281 1.48 11.74 10.08
C LEU A 281 0.22 11.55 9.22
N CYS A 282 -0.14 10.30 8.96
CA CYS A 282 -1.38 9.94 8.28
C CYS A 282 -2.52 9.85 9.29
N LEU A 283 -3.49 10.76 9.19
CA LEU A 283 -4.58 10.89 10.14
C LEU A 283 -5.83 10.21 9.62
N HIS A 284 -6.42 9.31 10.41
CA HIS A 284 -7.64 8.57 10.07
C HIS A 284 -8.53 8.46 11.30
N LEU A 285 -9.84 8.31 11.06
CA LEU A 285 -10.78 7.86 12.09
C LEU A 285 -11.37 6.54 11.63
N ASN A 286 -11.25 5.51 12.45
CA ASN A 286 -11.92 4.25 12.15
C ASN A 286 -13.41 4.34 12.53
N ALA A 287 -14.23 3.54 11.89
CA ALA A 287 -15.63 3.35 12.28
C ALA A 287 -15.84 1.89 12.70
N GLU A 288 -16.74 1.69 13.64
CA GLU A 288 -17.26 0.37 14.00
C GLU A 288 -18.51 0.04 13.18
N GLY A 289 -18.74 -1.26 12.97
CA GLY A 289 -19.90 -1.73 12.23
C GLY A 289 -21.20 -1.42 12.97
N TRP A 290 -22.07 -0.62 12.35
CA TRP A 290 -23.37 -0.20 12.89
C TRP A 290 -24.55 -1.13 12.54
N GLY A 291 -24.28 -2.36 12.12
CA GLY A 291 -25.30 -3.36 11.77
C GLY A 291 -25.95 -3.13 10.41
N ASP A 292 -27.28 -3.27 10.34
CA ASP A 292 -28.07 -3.10 9.10
C ASP A 292 -27.98 -1.65 8.60
N PRO A 293 -27.41 -1.38 7.41
CA PRO A 293 -27.33 -0.01 6.88
C PRO A 293 -28.69 0.67 6.66
N LYS A 294 -29.79 -0.10 6.55
CA LYS A 294 -31.15 0.45 6.44
C LYS A 294 -31.72 0.87 7.79
N ASN A 295 -31.23 0.27 8.88
CA ASN A 295 -31.64 0.52 10.25
C ASN A 295 -30.39 0.60 11.15
N PRO A 296 -29.52 1.60 10.94
CA PRO A 296 -28.23 1.65 11.61
C PRO A 296 -28.41 1.84 13.11
N THR A 297 -27.63 1.10 13.90
CA THR A 297 -27.60 1.23 15.36
C THR A 297 -26.22 1.73 15.77
N LEU A 298 -26.19 2.86 16.48
CA LEU A 298 -24.95 3.38 17.05
C LEU A 298 -24.40 2.39 18.09
N THR A 299 -23.08 2.31 18.14
CA THR A 299 -22.34 1.46 19.09
C THR A 299 -21.49 2.32 19.99
N ASP A 300 -21.32 1.88 21.23
CA ASP A 300 -20.46 2.53 22.23
C ASP A 300 -19.03 1.97 22.19
N THR A 301 -18.71 1.15 21.18
CA THR A 301 -17.36 0.60 20.99
C THR A 301 -16.44 1.65 20.36
N ASP A 302 -15.47 2.10 21.14
CA ASP A 302 -14.38 2.97 20.69
C ASP A 302 -13.02 2.34 21.03
N HIS A 303 -12.04 2.59 20.17
CA HIS A 303 -10.69 2.07 20.34
C HIS A 303 -9.65 2.92 19.62
N LEU A 304 -8.38 2.61 19.92
CA LEU A 304 -7.22 3.25 19.34
C LEU A 304 -6.28 2.19 18.77
N HIS A 305 -5.70 2.47 17.61
CA HIS A 305 -4.50 1.80 17.12
C HIS A 305 -3.68 2.74 16.26
N LEU A 306 -2.39 2.48 16.17
CA LEU A 306 -1.48 3.13 15.24
C LEU A 306 -0.93 2.09 14.26
N LEU A 307 -0.66 2.54 13.05
CA LEU A 307 -0.10 1.70 12.00
C LEU A 307 1.29 2.19 11.62
N VAL A 308 2.21 1.25 11.54
CA VAL A 308 3.51 1.40 10.87
C VAL A 308 3.53 0.47 9.66
N ASN A 309 4.39 0.76 8.69
CA ASN A 309 4.49 -0.07 7.51
C ASN A 309 5.22 -1.39 7.81
N GLY A 310 4.69 -2.50 7.34
CA GLY A 310 5.26 -3.85 7.48
C GLY A 310 4.20 -4.91 7.17
N SER A 311 4.44 -6.18 7.49
CA SER A 311 3.45 -7.26 7.34
C SER A 311 2.83 -7.37 5.93
N TYR A 312 3.67 -7.23 4.88
CA TYR A 312 3.30 -7.45 3.48
C TYR A 312 2.84 -8.91 3.28
N LEU A 313 1.82 -9.08 2.44
CA LEU A 313 1.31 -10.40 2.09
C LEU A 313 2.12 -11.05 0.97
N ALA A 314 2.14 -12.37 0.93
CA ALA A 314 2.81 -13.13 -0.12
C ALA A 314 2.32 -12.73 -1.52
N GLU A 315 1.00 -12.48 -1.69
CA GLU A 315 0.42 -12.07 -2.97
C GLU A 315 0.81 -10.63 -3.37
N GLU A 316 1.04 -9.75 -2.40
CA GLU A 316 1.56 -8.40 -2.70
C GLU A 316 3.02 -8.47 -3.15
N MET A 317 3.79 -9.38 -2.53
CA MET A 317 5.19 -9.59 -2.85
C MET A 317 5.40 -10.18 -4.26
N GLU A 318 4.37 -10.68 -4.93
CA GLU A 318 4.43 -11.08 -6.35
C GLU A 318 4.52 -9.87 -7.31
N PHE A 319 4.03 -8.70 -6.91
CA PHE A 319 4.14 -7.49 -7.73
C PHE A 319 5.55 -6.91 -7.66
N ASP A 320 6.14 -6.66 -8.83
CA ASP A 320 7.52 -6.19 -8.96
C ASP A 320 7.70 -4.82 -8.29
N ASP A 321 6.70 -3.94 -8.34
CA ASP A 321 6.74 -2.60 -7.75
C ASP A 321 6.54 -2.60 -6.24
N GLU A 322 5.63 -3.43 -5.71
CA GLU A 322 5.43 -3.55 -4.26
C GLU A 322 6.66 -4.16 -3.60
N ARG A 323 7.24 -5.22 -4.20
CA ARG A 323 8.50 -5.82 -3.72
C ARG A 323 9.65 -4.82 -3.75
N PHE A 324 9.78 -4.02 -4.81
CA PHE A 324 10.78 -2.95 -4.89
C PHE A 324 10.59 -1.89 -3.79
N GLU A 325 9.36 -1.40 -3.59
CA GLU A 325 9.09 -0.37 -2.58
C GLU A 325 9.29 -0.88 -1.16
N MET A 326 8.92 -2.14 -0.88
CA MET A 326 9.20 -2.80 0.40
C MET A 326 10.71 -2.86 0.65
N ILE A 327 11.50 -3.40 -0.30
CA ILE A 327 12.96 -3.49 -0.16
C ILE A 327 13.58 -2.10 0.01
N ARG A 328 13.15 -1.11 -0.77
CA ARG A 328 13.62 0.27 -0.64
C ARG A 328 13.34 0.83 0.75
N ARG A 329 12.18 0.51 1.33
CA ARG A 329 11.79 0.96 2.66
C ARG A 329 12.57 0.25 3.76
N LEU A 330 12.73 -1.07 3.67
CA LEU A 330 13.60 -1.88 4.53
C LEU A 330 15.02 -1.32 4.58
N LEU A 331 15.62 -1.07 3.41
CA LEU A 331 16.98 -0.55 3.29
C LEU A 331 17.12 0.90 3.79
N SER A 332 16.03 1.66 3.84
CA SER A 332 16.04 3.04 4.37
C SER A 332 16.13 3.09 5.91
N ARG A 333 15.86 1.98 6.60
CA ARG A 333 15.75 1.92 8.07
C ARG A 333 14.72 2.88 8.64
N ALA A 334 13.58 3.00 7.96
CA ALA A 334 12.48 3.82 8.45
C ALA A 334 11.84 3.20 9.69
N PHE A 335 11.73 1.86 9.75
CA PHE A 335 11.08 1.15 10.85
C PHE A 335 11.72 1.43 12.21
N ASP A 336 13.06 1.50 12.27
CA ASP A 336 13.83 1.80 13.48
C ASP A 336 13.44 3.13 14.14
N GLU A 337 12.96 4.09 13.34
CA GLU A 337 12.53 5.41 13.82
C GLU A 337 10.99 5.47 13.97
N GLU A 338 10.25 4.79 13.08
CA GLU A 338 8.78 4.76 13.10
C GLU A 338 8.21 4.01 14.30
N LEU A 339 8.78 2.85 14.67
CA LEU A 339 8.22 2.03 15.74
C LEU A 339 8.30 2.71 17.11
N PRO A 340 9.47 3.21 17.59
CA PRO A 340 9.54 3.89 18.89
C PRO A 340 8.70 5.16 18.94
N LEU A 341 8.60 5.87 17.81
CA LEU A 341 7.75 7.05 17.67
C LEU A 341 6.26 6.67 17.78
N ALA A 342 5.82 5.65 17.06
CA ALA A 342 4.45 5.16 17.09
C ALA A 342 4.08 4.68 18.50
N ASP A 343 4.95 3.93 19.18
CA ASP A 343 4.73 3.49 20.57
C ASP A 343 4.54 4.69 21.52
N SER A 344 5.41 5.69 21.40
CA SER A 344 5.35 6.90 22.25
C SER A 344 4.07 7.70 22.01
N VAL A 345 3.69 7.88 20.74
CA VAL A 345 2.45 8.58 20.38
C VAL A 345 1.23 7.78 20.83
N ALA A 346 1.23 6.46 20.65
CA ALA A 346 0.11 5.61 21.04
C ALA A 346 -0.14 5.66 22.55
N LEU A 347 0.91 5.57 23.37
CA LEU A 347 0.81 5.68 24.83
C LEU A 347 0.30 7.06 25.27
N ALA A 348 0.77 8.13 24.63
CA ALA A 348 0.28 9.47 24.91
C ALA A 348 -1.20 9.61 24.55
N MET A 349 -1.61 9.14 23.38
CA MET A 349 -3.01 9.17 22.96
C MET A 349 -3.89 8.34 23.90
N ALA A 350 -3.50 7.10 24.22
CA ALA A 350 -4.24 6.23 25.13
C ALA A 350 -4.44 6.87 26.51
N ARG A 351 -3.42 7.56 27.04
CA ARG A 351 -3.52 8.27 28.32
C ARG A 351 -4.51 9.42 28.27
N GLU A 352 -4.49 10.22 27.20
CA GLU A 352 -5.33 11.41 27.07
C GLU A 352 -6.78 11.08 26.69
N THR A 353 -7.00 10.01 25.91
CA THR A 353 -8.35 9.63 25.45
C THR A 353 -9.02 8.58 26.32
N GLY A 354 -8.25 7.79 27.08
CA GLY A 354 -8.75 6.63 27.82
C GLY A 354 -9.18 5.46 26.93
N LEU A 355 -8.90 5.50 25.62
CA LEU A 355 -9.36 4.47 24.69
C LEU A 355 -8.57 3.16 24.82
N PRO A 356 -9.25 2.00 24.76
CA PRO A 356 -8.59 0.71 24.76
C PRO A 356 -7.89 0.43 23.41
N PRO A 357 -6.90 -0.48 23.39
CA PRO A 357 -6.27 -0.89 22.14
C PRO A 357 -7.24 -1.71 21.29
N TYR A 358 -7.32 -1.38 20.00
CA TYR A 358 -8.07 -2.19 19.04
C TYR A 358 -7.50 -3.61 19.00
N GLN A 359 -8.36 -4.62 18.93
CA GLN A 359 -7.95 -6.01 18.72
C GLN A 359 -8.27 -6.39 17.29
N TYR A 360 -7.23 -6.54 16.47
CA TYR A 360 -7.40 -7.16 15.17
C TYR A 360 -7.90 -8.60 15.36
N PRO A 361 -9.00 -9.00 14.72
CA PRO A 361 -9.33 -10.42 14.62
C PRO A 361 -8.13 -11.12 13.98
N THR A 362 -7.81 -12.35 14.38
CA THR A 362 -6.64 -13.08 13.85
C THR A 362 -6.63 -13.05 12.33
N THR A 363 -5.76 -12.23 11.74
CA THR A 363 -5.61 -12.07 10.29
C THR A 363 -4.15 -12.23 9.92
N ASN A 364 -3.91 -12.76 8.72
CA ASN A 364 -2.57 -12.81 8.11
C ASN A 364 -2.17 -11.47 7.48
N SER A 365 -2.83 -10.37 7.86
CA SER A 365 -2.71 -9.06 7.22
C SER A 365 -2.14 -7.98 8.12
N THR A 366 -1.95 -8.28 9.40
CA THR A 366 -1.46 -7.35 10.41
C THR A 366 -0.66 -8.08 11.46
N THR A 367 0.45 -7.49 11.87
CA THR A 367 1.26 -8.01 12.97
C THR A 367 1.30 -6.99 14.09
N LYS A 368 1.00 -7.40 15.32
CA LYS A 368 1.14 -6.53 16.49
C LYS A 368 2.63 -6.30 16.76
N VAL A 369 3.04 -5.05 16.90
CA VAL A 369 4.45 -4.68 17.09
C VAL A 369 4.59 -3.66 18.22
N GLY A 370 5.82 -3.48 18.69
CA GLY A 370 6.11 -2.55 19.78
C GLY A 370 5.67 -3.08 21.14
N THR A 371 5.74 -2.18 22.12
CA THR A 371 5.54 -2.48 23.55
C THR A 371 4.28 -1.84 24.12
N SER A 372 3.73 -0.83 23.44
CA SER A 372 2.54 -0.12 23.90
C SER A 372 1.28 -0.99 23.91
N GLY A 373 1.23 -1.99 23.02
CA GLY A 373 0.05 -2.81 22.79
C GLY A 373 -0.97 -2.21 21.81
N TYR A 374 -0.66 -1.03 21.23
CA TYR A 374 -1.55 -0.26 20.33
C TYR A 374 -1.03 -0.19 18.88
N VAL A 375 0.21 -0.61 18.61
CA VAL A 375 0.85 -0.46 17.30
C VAL A 375 0.81 -1.76 16.50
N TYR A 376 0.50 -1.64 15.21
CA TYR A 376 0.46 -2.76 14.28
C TYR A 376 1.28 -2.44 13.01
N ALA A 377 2.02 -3.42 12.53
CA ALA A 377 2.66 -3.41 11.22
C ALA A 377 1.65 -3.87 10.16
N GLN A 378 1.45 -3.06 9.10
CA GLN A 378 0.56 -3.37 7.99
C GLN A 378 0.95 -2.62 6.71
N GLN A 379 0.86 -3.29 5.56
CA GLN A 379 0.97 -2.66 4.24
C GLN A 379 -0.38 -2.05 3.84
N ARG A 380 -0.43 -0.72 3.67
CA ARG A 380 -1.69 0.01 3.40
C ARG A 380 -1.73 0.74 2.06
N CYS A 381 -0.66 0.75 1.27
CA CYS A 381 -0.65 1.48 -0.02
C CYS A 381 -1.67 0.91 -1.03
N LEU A 382 -2.12 -0.35 -0.90
CA LEU A 382 -3.07 -0.99 -1.81
C LEU A 382 -4.22 -1.74 -1.14
N ARG A 383 -4.25 -1.81 0.19
CA ARG A 383 -5.31 -2.54 0.91
C ARG A 383 -6.38 -1.61 1.44
N SER A 384 -7.58 -1.86 0.96
CA SER A 384 -8.80 -1.67 1.72
C SER A 384 -9.32 -3.07 2.04
N ASP A 385 -9.40 -3.40 3.33
CA ASP A 385 -10.16 -4.56 3.79
C ASP A 385 -11.62 -4.38 3.32
N PRO A 386 -12.19 -5.28 2.51
CA PRO A 386 -13.61 -5.22 2.17
C PRO A 386 -14.51 -5.51 3.39
N GLY A 387 -13.95 -5.93 4.53
CA GLY A 387 -14.67 -6.25 5.76
C GLY A 387 -14.73 -5.13 6.81
N ARG A 388 -14.42 -3.87 6.48
CA ARG A 388 -14.59 -2.72 7.39
C ARG A 388 -15.50 -1.63 6.83
#